data_AF-A0A351DNP3-F1
#
_entry.id   AF-A0A351DNP3-F1
#
_cell.length_a   1.000
_cell.length_b   1.000
_cell.length_c   1.000
_cell.angle_alpha   90.00
_cell.angle_beta   90.00
_cell.angle_gamma   90.00
#
_symmetry.space_group_name_H-M   'P 1'
#
loop_
_entity.id
_entity.type
_entity.pdbx_description
1 polymer ?
#
loop_
_entity_poly.entity_id
_entity_poly.type
_entity_poly.pdbx_seq_one_letter_code
_entity_poly.pdbx_strand_id
1 'polypeptide(L)' 'SEEDPTPEILAVREKAAATRCIKRVQTPEDLAGPIAFFIGPDSDFITGQTLVVDGGSCLH' A
#
# COMPACT_ATOMS: atom_id res chain seq x y z
N SER A 1 -9.01 15.16 -5.18
CA SER A 1 -8.40 14.06 -5.97
C SER A 1 -7.33 13.41 -5.10
N GLU A 2 -6.62 12.36 -5.53
CA GLU A 2 -5.44 11.92 -4.77
C GLU A 2 -4.36 13.01 -4.70
N GLU A 3 -4.30 13.85 -5.73
CA GLU A 3 -3.36 14.96 -5.89
C GLU A 3 -3.71 16.18 -5.02
N ASP A 4 -4.97 16.35 -4.61
CA ASP A 4 -5.41 17.42 -3.70
C ASP A 4 -6.53 16.90 -2.77
N PRO A 5 -6.15 16.29 -1.63
CA PRO A 5 -7.09 15.78 -0.64
C PRO A 5 -7.55 16.89 0.33
N THR A 6 -8.84 16.89 0.68
CA THR A 6 -9.34 17.78 1.72
C THR A 6 -8.73 17.45 3.10
N PRO A 7 -8.72 18.40 4.06
CA PRO A 7 -8.22 18.14 5.41
C PRO A 7 -8.89 16.94 6.10
N GLU A 8 -10.17 16.71 5.85
CA GLU A 8 -10.92 15.58 6.41
C GLU A 8 -10.40 14.24 5.85
N ILE A 9 -10.07 14.19 4.55
CA ILE A 9 -9.48 12.99 3.92
C ILE A 9 -8.12 12.69 4.53
N LEU A 10 -7.29 13.73 4.72
CA LEU A 10 -5.97 13.58 5.35
C LEU A 10 -6.09 13.04 6.78
N ALA A 11 -7.02 13.59 7.57
CA ALA A 11 -7.24 13.12 8.94
C ALA A 11 -7.67 11.64 8.99
N VAL A 12 -8.51 11.19 8.05
CA VAL A 12 -8.90 9.78 7.94
C VAL A 12 -7.71 8.88 7.59
N ARG A 13 -6.86 9.31 6.64
CA ARG A 13 -5.65 8.58 6.24
C ARG A 13 -4.66 8.43 7.41
N GLU A 14 -4.42 9.51 8.14
CA GLU A 14 -3.55 9.52 9.33
C GLU A 14 -4.09 8.61 10.43
N LYS A 15 -5.40 8.67 10.70
CA LYS A 15 -6.04 7.79 11.68
C LYS A 15 -5.91 6.31 11.30
N ALA A 16 -6.09 5.98 10.02
CA ALA A 16 -5.89 4.62 9.52
C ALA A 16 -4.43 4.19 9.63
N ALA A 17 -3.47 5.07 9.34
CA ALA A 17 -2.05 4.77 9.50
C ALA A 17 -1.67 4.46 10.95
N ALA A 18 -2.30 5.12 11.93
CA ALA A 18 -2.03 4.92 13.34
C ALA A 18 -2.35 3.49 13.83
N THR A 19 -3.23 2.75 13.15
CA THR A 19 -3.61 1.37 13.56
C THR A 19 -2.76 0.27 12.89
N ARG A 20 -2.00 0.60 11.84
CA ARG A 20 -1.17 -0.34 11.07
C ARG A 20 0.14 -0.69 11.77
N CYS A 21 0.88 -1.68 11.30
CA CYS A 21 2.26 -1.88 11.74
C CYS A 21 3.17 -0.69 11.34
N ILE A 22 3.01 -0.21 10.10
CA ILE A 22 3.73 0.94 9.57
C ILE A 22 2.91 2.22 9.80
N LYS A 23 3.44 3.13 10.64
CA LYS A 23 2.75 4.34 11.13
C LYS A 23 2.88 5.54 10.18
N ARG A 24 2.64 5.34 8.89
CA ARG A 24 2.58 6.43 7.91
C ARG A 24 1.55 6.16 6.82
N VAL A 25 1.08 7.23 6.18
CA VAL A 25 0.25 7.14 4.98
C VAL A 25 1.05 6.48 3.86
N GLN A 26 0.40 5.60 3.12
CA GLN A 26 0.97 4.96 1.94
C GLN A 26 1.13 6.00 0.83
N THR A 27 2.24 5.94 0.12
CA THR A 27 2.48 6.74 -1.09
C THR A 27 2.56 5.83 -2.33
N PRO A 28 2.43 6.38 -3.54
CA PRO A 28 2.58 5.58 -4.77
C PRO A 28 3.90 4.79 -4.85
N GLU A 29 4.98 5.32 -4.27
CA GLU A 29 6.30 4.70 -4.26
C GLU A 29 6.32 3.36 -3.50
N ASP A 30 5.41 3.17 -2.52
CA ASP A 30 5.28 1.90 -1.79
C ASP A 30 4.77 0.76 -2.67
N LEU A 31 4.09 1.07 -3.77
CA LEU A 31 3.59 0.09 -4.74
C LEU A 31 4.59 -0.20 -5.85
N ALA A 32 5.51 0.72 -6.12
CA ALA A 32 6.46 0.59 -7.22
C ALA A 32 7.33 -0.67 -7.11
N GLY A 33 7.88 -0.96 -5.92
CA GLY A 33 8.68 -2.15 -5.65
C GLY A 33 7.89 -3.46 -5.82
N PRO A 34 6.75 -3.64 -5.13
CA PRO A 34 5.89 -4.81 -5.31
C PRO A 34 5.43 -5.05 -6.75
N ILE A 35 5.09 -3.98 -7.49
CA ILE A 35 4.77 -4.07 -8.92
C ILE A 35 5.99 -4.53 -9.71
N ALA A 36 7.15 -3.91 -9.49
CA ALA A 36 8.40 -4.29 -10.15
C ALA A 36 8.78 -5.76 -9.90
N PHE A 37 8.52 -6.27 -8.70
CA PHE A 37 8.68 -7.70 -8.40
C PHE A 37 7.76 -8.57 -9.25
N PHE A 38 6.45 -8.28 -9.30
CA PHE A 38 5.48 -9.09 -10.04
C PHE A 38 5.60 -9.02 -11.57
N ILE A 39 6.22 -7.99 -12.12
CA ILE A 39 6.55 -7.93 -13.55
C ILE A 39 7.94 -8.53 -13.84
N GLY A 40 8.73 -8.83 -12.81
CA GLY A 40 10.10 -9.29 -12.91
C GLY A 40 10.22 -10.80 -13.11
N PRO A 41 11.43 -11.28 -13.46
CA PRO A 41 11.68 -12.71 -13.61
C PRO A 41 11.56 -13.48 -12.30
N ASP A 42 11.71 -12.81 -11.15
CA ASP A 42 11.67 -13.45 -9.82
C ASP A 42 10.26 -13.93 -9.43
N SER A 43 9.23 -13.57 -10.19
CA SER A 43 7.84 -14.00 -9.97
C SER A 43 7.31 -14.94 -11.05
N ASP A 44 8.17 -15.58 -11.84
CA ASP A 44 7.79 -16.37 -13.03
C ASP A 44 6.79 -17.52 -12.75
N PHE A 45 6.77 -18.06 -11.53
CA PHE A 45 5.88 -19.13 -11.11
C PHE A 45 4.77 -18.67 -10.15
N ILE A 46 4.58 -17.35 -10.00
CA ILE A 46 3.55 -16.76 -9.13
C ILE A 46 2.38 -16.25 -9.99
N THR A 47 1.20 -16.82 -9.78
CA THR A 47 -0.04 -16.38 -10.45
C THR A 47 -1.27 -16.55 -9.57
N GLY A 48 -2.34 -15.81 -9.87
CA GLY A 48 -3.62 -15.88 -9.16
C GLY A 48 -3.60 -15.40 -7.69
N GLN A 49 -2.50 -14.76 -7.25
CA GLN A 49 -2.34 -14.26 -5.89
C GLN A 49 -2.75 -12.79 -5.79
N THR A 50 -3.18 -12.39 -4.59
CA THR A 50 -3.38 -10.97 -4.23
C THR A 50 -2.35 -10.60 -3.18
N LEU A 51 -1.46 -9.65 -3.49
CA LEU A 51 -0.51 -9.11 -2.52
C LEU A 51 -1.12 -7.88 -1.85
N VAL A 52 -1.34 -7.97 -0.54
CA VAL A 52 -1.81 -6.83 0.26
C VAL A 52 -0.62 -5.93 0.59
N VAL A 53 -0.61 -4.72 0.02
CA VAL A 53 0.37 -3.68 0.33
C VAL A 53 -0.34 -2.56 1.07
N ASP A 54 -0.52 -2.72 2.39
CA ASP A 54 -1.34 -1.81 3.20
C ASP A 54 -0.63 -1.31 4.47
N GLY A 55 0.67 -1.59 4.62
CA GLY A 55 1.44 -1.26 5.82
C GLY A 55 1.15 -2.15 7.03
N GLY A 56 0.51 -3.31 6.84
CA GLY A 56 0.10 -4.23 7.91
C GLY A 56 -1.20 -3.79 8.58
N SER A 57 -2.19 -3.36 7.78
CA SER A 57 -3.52 -3.02 8.30
C SER A 57 -4.38 -4.27 8.52
N CYS A 58 -4.21 -5.28 7.67
CA CYS A 58 -4.88 -6.55 7.75
C CYS A 58 -3.85 -7.68 7.92
N LEU A 59 -4.28 -8.76 8.60
CA LEU A 59 -3.56 -10.03 8.56
C LEU A 59 -4.06 -10.82 7.34
N HIS A 60 -3.12 -11.26 6.51
CA HIS A 60 -3.32 -12.13 5.36
C HIS A 60 -3.09 -13.58 5.80
#